data_AF-A0A961VI32-F1
#
_entry.id   AF-A0A961VI32-F1
#
_cell.length_a   1.000
_cell.length_b   1.000
_cell.length_c   1.000
_cell.angle_alpha   90.00
_cell.angle_beta   90.00
_cell.angle_gamma   90.00
#
_symmetry.space_group_name_H-M   'P 1'
#
loop_
_entity.id
_entity.type
_entity.pdbx_description
1 polymer ?
#
loop_
_entity_poly.entity_id
_entity_poly.type
_entity_poly.pdbx_seq_one_letter_code
_entity_poly.pdbx_strand_id
1 'polypeptide(L)'
;MLVPEQRPLPRPGDNEILIRVHAAGVNRPDIMQRARAEVDVRRLMMKRLRHTGSTPRPRSVAFKARIAETLHERVWPLFEARRIAPIIGSTYPLARAADAHARMDAGDHVGRIVLTVGDG
;
A
#
# COMPACT_ATOMS: atom_id res chain seq x y z
N MET A 1 15.28 -0.24 16.49
CA MET A 1 13.94 0.09 17.01
C MET A 1 13.64 1.54 16.61
N LEU A 2 12.50 1.82 15.97
CA LEU A 2 12.14 3.21 15.60
C LEU A 2 11.73 4.00 16.86
N VAL A 3 12.27 5.20 17.01
CA VAL A 3 11.96 6.12 18.12
C VAL A 3 11.07 7.25 17.58
N PRO A 4 9.89 7.51 18.17
CA PRO A 4 9.06 8.65 17.77
C PRO A 4 9.79 9.98 18.00
N GLU A 5 9.77 10.88 17.02
CA GLU A 5 10.38 12.22 17.11
C GLU A 5 9.39 13.27 16.55
N GLN A 6 9.30 14.44 17.19
CA GLN A 6 8.62 15.60 16.61
C GLN A 6 9.63 16.44 15.84
N ARG A 7 9.30 16.78 14.59
CA ARG A 7 10.14 17.62 13.73
C ARG A 7 9.43 18.91 13.36
N PRO A 8 10.16 20.04 13.20
CA PRO A 8 9.58 21.27 12.67
C PRO A 8 9.02 21.05 11.26
N LEU A 9 8.06 21.88 10.87
CA LEU A 9 7.52 21.86 9.51
C LEU A 9 8.67 22.13 8.50
N PRO A 10 8.95 21.22 7.56
CA PRO A 10 10.06 21.41 6.62
C PRO A 10 9.76 22.57 5.67
N ARG A 11 10.81 23.32 5.31
CA ARG A 11 10.76 24.30 4.22
C ARG A 11 11.22 23.59 2.94
N PRO A 12 10.38 23.50 1.90
CA PRO A 12 10.82 22.88 0.65
C PRO A 12 11.94 23.70 0.00
N GLY A 13 12.98 23.03 -0.51
CA GLY A 13 13.96 23.61 -1.41
C GLY A 13 13.41 23.81 -2.84
N ASP A 14 14.27 24.28 -3.75
CA ASP A 14 13.88 24.75 -5.09
C ASP A 14 13.12 23.70 -5.95
N ASN A 15 13.25 22.40 -5.65
CA ASN A 15 12.59 21.31 -6.37
C ASN A 15 11.77 20.38 -5.44
N GLU A 16 11.39 20.87 -4.26
CA GLU A 16 10.62 20.10 -3.29
C GLU A 16 9.21 20.68 -3.13
N ILE A 17 8.27 19.84 -2.69
CA ILE A 17 6.91 20.27 -2.39
C ILE A 17 6.53 19.87 -0.98
N LEU A 18 5.80 20.75 -0.29
CA LEU A 18 5.24 20.45 1.03
C LEU A 18 3.90 19.72 0.87
N ILE A 19 3.88 18.42 1.21
CA ILE A 19 2.68 17.59 1.10
C ILE A 19 1.93 17.59 2.43
N ARG A 20 0.65 17.99 2.40
CA ARG A 20 -0.27 17.80 3.54
C ARG A 20 -0.83 16.38 3.53
N VAL A 21 -0.43 15.57 4.51
CA VAL A 21 -0.98 14.22 4.70
C VAL A 21 -2.44 14.31 5.18
N HIS A 22 -3.39 13.89 4.34
CA HIS A 22 -4.82 13.82 4.68
C HIS A 22 -5.20 12.52 5.39
N ALA A 23 -4.57 11.41 5.00
CA ALA A 23 -4.74 10.10 5.59
C ALA A 23 -3.43 9.31 5.52
N ALA A 24 -3.25 8.37 6.44
CA ALA A 24 -2.16 7.39 6.42
C ALA A 24 -2.75 5.99 6.62
N GLY A 25 -2.18 5.00 5.94
CA GLY A 25 -2.56 3.60 6.06
C GLY A 25 -1.46 2.80 6.76
N VAL A 26 -1.85 1.73 7.44
CA VAL A 26 -0.94 0.74 8.02
C VAL A 26 -1.18 -0.57 7.28
N ASN A 27 -0.13 -1.14 6.71
CA ASN A 27 -0.15 -2.38 5.96
C ASN A 27 0.47 -3.53 6.76
N ARG A 28 0.45 -4.73 6.18
CA ARG A 28 0.98 -5.93 6.84
C ARG A 28 2.47 -5.83 7.19
N PRO A 29 3.37 -5.27 6.35
CA PRO A 29 4.77 -5.08 6.73
C PRO A 29 4.94 -4.20 7.97
N ASP A 30 4.17 -3.12 8.10
CA ASP A 30 4.21 -2.22 9.26
C ASP A 30 3.84 -2.96 10.55
N ILE A 31 2.83 -3.84 10.49
CA ILE A 31 2.41 -4.68 11.63
C ILE A 31 3.51 -5.69 12.00
N MET A 32 4.21 -6.25 11.01
CA MET A 32 5.33 -7.17 11.24
C MET A 32 6.52 -6.47 11.93
N GLN A 33 6.73 -5.19 11.67
CA GLN A 33 7.73 -4.39 12.35
C GLN A 33 7.27 -3.97 13.76
N ARG A 34 6.00 -3.59 13.93
CA ARG A 34 5.43 -3.14 15.20
C ARG A 34 3.93 -3.45 15.29
N ALA A 35 3.60 -4.45 16.12
CA ALA A 35 2.22 -4.91 16.28
C ALA A 35 1.30 -3.97 17.09
N ARG A 36 1.85 -2.96 17.79
CA ARG A 36 1.09 -2.04 18.66
C ARG A 36 1.55 -0.59 18.49
N ALA A 37 0.59 0.33 18.48
CA ALA A 37 0.84 1.77 18.43
C ALA A 37 0.05 2.49 19.52
N GLU A 38 0.64 3.55 20.08
CA GLU A 38 -0.04 4.50 20.94
C GLU A 38 -0.69 5.60 20.09
N VAL A 39 -1.90 6.02 20.46
CA VAL A 39 -2.69 7.00 19.71
C VAL A 39 -3.20 8.08 20.65
N ASP A 40 -2.96 9.35 20.29
CA ASP A 40 -3.58 10.49 20.96
C ASP A 40 -5.06 10.60 20.57
N VAL A 41 -5.94 10.15 21.47
CA VAL A 41 -7.40 10.18 21.30
C VAL A 41 -7.98 11.59 21.26
N ARG A 42 -7.33 12.59 21.88
CA ARG A 42 -7.77 13.99 21.80
C ARG A 42 -7.65 14.48 20.36
N ARG A 43 -6.57 14.11 19.65
CA ARG A 43 -6.39 14.47 18.24
C ARG A 43 -7.42 13.80 17.34
N LEU A 44 -7.77 12.54 17.63
CA LEU A 44 -8.83 11.81 16.93
C LEU A 44 -10.17 12.54 17.06
N MET A 45 -10.53 12.96 18.27
CA MET A 45 -11.79 13.70 18.53
C MET A 45 -11.80 15.10 17.91
N MET A 46 -10.79 15.91 18.20
CA MET A 46 -10.71 17.31 17.75
C MET A 46 -10.71 17.44 16.22
N LYS A 47 -10.08 16.48 15.54
CA LYS A 47 -10.04 16.43 14.07
C LYS A 47 -11.10 15.51 13.46
N ARG A 48 -11.98 14.91 14.27
CA ARG A 48 -13.04 13.98 13.86
C ARG A 48 -12.51 12.87 12.93
N LEU A 49 -11.37 12.29 13.27
CA LEU A 49 -10.70 11.27 12.44
C LEU A 49 -11.41 9.93 12.57
N ARG A 50 -11.41 9.13 11.48
CA ARG A 50 -11.92 7.76 11.47
C ARG A 50 -10.78 6.76 11.56
N HIS A 51 -10.80 5.92 12.60
CA HIS A 51 -9.92 4.76 12.70
C HIS A 51 -10.68 3.50 12.25
N THR A 52 -10.12 2.77 11.28
CA THR A 52 -10.72 1.53 10.76
C THR A 52 -9.62 0.57 10.35
N GLY A 53 -9.93 -0.73 10.33
CA GLY A 53 -9.03 -1.79 9.90
C GLY A 53 -9.80 -2.87 9.16
N SER A 54 -9.14 -3.55 8.23
CA SER A 54 -9.72 -4.69 7.54
C SER A 54 -8.67 -5.76 7.28
N THR A 55 -9.08 -7.02 7.37
CA THR A 55 -8.28 -8.17 6.97
C THR A 55 -8.99 -8.85 5.80
N PRO A 56 -8.45 -8.80 4.57
CA PRO A 56 -9.13 -9.39 3.41
C PRO A 56 -9.17 -10.92 3.43
N ARG A 57 -8.14 -11.57 4.01
CA ARG A 57 -7.97 -13.03 3.97
C ARG A 57 -9.18 -13.81 4.53
N PRO A 58 -9.66 -13.56 5.76
CA PRO A 58 -10.75 -14.34 6.35
C PRO A 58 -12.14 -14.02 5.77
N ARG A 59 -12.26 -13.06 4.84
CA ARG A 59 -13.58 -12.68 4.29
C ARG A 59 -14.13 -13.73 3.33
N SER A 60 -15.45 -13.86 3.31
CA SER A 60 -16.16 -14.81 2.43
C SER A 60 -15.93 -14.52 0.95
N VAL A 61 -16.14 -15.55 0.12
CA VAL A 61 -16.11 -15.41 -1.34
C VAL A 61 -17.14 -14.39 -1.80
N ALA A 62 -18.38 -14.45 -1.29
CA ALA A 62 -19.44 -13.49 -1.63
C ALA A 62 -19.03 -12.04 -1.30
N PHE A 63 -18.36 -11.79 -0.17
CA PHE A 63 -17.86 -10.46 0.15
C PHE A 63 -16.82 -9.97 -0.86
N LYS A 64 -15.88 -10.84 -1.25
CA LYS A 64 -14.83 -10.53 -2.23
C LYS A 64 -15.41 -10.34 -3.64
N ALA A 65 -16.42 -11.12 -4.02
CA ALA A 65 -17.12 -11.00 -5.31
C ALA A 65 -17.73 -9.61 -5.49
N ARG A 66 -18.46 -9.11 -4.49
CA ARG A 66 -19.02 -7.74 -4.53
C ARG A 66 -17.96 -6.65 -4.69
N ILE A 67 -16.79 -6.84 -4.07
CA ILE A 67 -15.66 -5.91 -4.23
C ILE A 67 -15.15 -5.98 -5.67
N ALA A 68 -14.98 -7.19 -6.22
CA ALA A 68 -14.53 -7.37 -7.60
C ALA A 68 -15.50 -6.74 -8.60
N GLU A 69 -16.81 -6.93 -8.43
CA GLU A 69 -17.86 -6.27 -9.23
C GLU A 69 -17.73 -4.75 -9.18
N THR A 70 -17.62 -4.17 -7.97
CA THR A 70 -17.46 -2.73 -7.80
C THR A 70 -16.18 -2.21 -8.46
N LEU A 71 -15.06 -2.95 -8.36
CA LEU A 71 -13.80 -2.58 -9.02
C LEU A 71 -13.94 -2.65 -10.55
N HIS A 72 -14.63 -3.65 -11.07
CA HIS A 72 -14.88 -3.77 -12.51
C HIS A 72 -15.71 -2.59 -13.03
N GLU A 73 -16.77 -2.19 -12.34
CA GLU A 73 -17.62 -1.08 -12.76
C GLU A 73 -16.92 0.30 -12.65
N ARG A 74 -16.13 0.49 -11.59
CA ARG A 74 -15.63 1.84 -11.21
C ARG A 74 -14.18 2.09 -11.57
N VAL A 75 -13.35 1.04 -11.59
CA VAL A 75 -11.89 1.15 -11.74
C VAL A 75 -11.42 0.65 -13.10
N TRP A 76 -12.03 -0.40 -13.65
CA TRP A 76 -11.66 -0.93 -14.98
C TRP A 76 -11.71 0.10 -16.10
N PRO A 77 -12.73 0.98 -16.20
CA PRO A 77 -12.75 2.03 -17.22
C PRO A 77 -11.56 3.00 -17.13
N LEU A 78 -10.97 3.17 -15.94
CA LEU A 78 -9.78 4.01 -15.75
C LEU A 78 -8.52 3.35 -16.31
N PHE A 79 -8.42 2.03 -16.28
CA PHE A 79 -7.34 1.28 -16.94
C PHE A 79 -7.50 1.32 -18.45
N GLU A 80 -8.71 1.10 -18.97
CA GLU A 80 -9.01 1.17 -20.41
C GLU A 80 -8.70 2.55 -20.98
N ALA A 81 -9.08 3.60 -20.26
CA ALA A 81 -8.77 4.99 -20.60
C ALA A 81 -7.30 5.39 -20.32
N ARG A 82 -6.46 4.46 -19.83
CA ARG A 82 -5.05 4.69 -19.44
C ARG A 82 -4.85 5.85 -18.47
N ARG A 83 -5.86 6.14 -17.65
CA ARG A 83 -5.79 7.15 -16.58
C ARG A 83 -5.03 6.64 -15.36
N ILE A 84 -5.01 5.32 -15.20
CA ILE A 84 -4.22 4.62 -14.18
C ILE A 84 -3.51 3.43 -14.83
N ALA A 85 -2.35 3.08 -14.31
CA ALA A 85 -1.60 1.90 -14.68
C ALA A 85 -0.95 1.29 -13.43
N PRO A 86 -0.82 -0.04 -13.35
CA PRO A 86 -0.02 -0.64 -12.29
C PRO A 86 1.45 -0.30 -12.53
N ILE A 87 2.15 0.10 -11.47
CA ILE A 87 3.60 0.22 -11.50
C ILE A 87 4.17 -1.18 -11.36
N ILE A 88 4.72 -1.74 -12.43
CA ILE A 88 5.43 -3.02 -12.42
C ILE A 88 6.91 -2.72 -12.23
N GLY A 89 7.48 -3.16 -11.12
CA GLY A 89 8.89 -2.93 -10.79
C GLY A 89 9.81 -3.98 -11.39
N SER A 90 9.38 -5.24 -11.37
CA SER A 90 10.15 -6.37 -11.90
C SER A 90 9.26 -7.55 -12.24
N THR A 91 9.66 -8.33 -13.23
CA THR A 91 8.96 -9.52 -13.68
C THR A 91 9.92 -10.71 -13.68
N TYR A 92 9.46 -11.86 -13.19
CA TYR A 92 10.23 -13.10 -13.15
C TYR A 92 9.39 -14.24 -13.71
N PRO A 93 9.99 -15.21 -14.43
CA PRO A 93 9.32 -16.50 -14.66
C PRO A 93 8.95 -17.16 -13.33
N LEU A 94 7.82 -17.88 -13.29
CA LEU A 94 7.42 -18.62 -12.08
C LEU A 94 8.53 -19.55 -11.57
N ALA A 95 9.31 -20.15 -12.47
CA ALA A 95 10.47 -20.98 -12.14
C ALA A 95 11.56 -20.24 -11.32
N ARG A 96 11.58 -18.91 -11.39
CA ARG A 96 12.50 -18.02 -10.66
C ARG A 96 11.81 -17.29 -9.49
N ALA A 97 10.73 -17.85 -8.94
CA ALA A 97 10.04 -17.28 -7.79
C ALA A 97 10.96 -17.02 -6.58
N ALA A 98 12.02 -17.84 -6.40
CA ALA A 98 13.02 -17.60 -5.35
C ALA A 98 13.74 -16.26 -5.50
N ASP A 99 14.10 -15.86 -6.74
CA ASP A 99 14.72 -14.56 -7.00
C ASP A 99 13.74 -13.41 -6.77
N ALA A 100 12.48 -13.61 -7.17
CA ALA A 100 11.41 -12.64 -6.91
C ALA A 100 11.24 -12.40 -5.40
N HIS A 101 11.33 -13.46 -4.59
CA HIS A 101 11.35 -13.37 -3.14
C HIS A 101 12.60 -12.66 -2.61
N ALA A 102 13.78 -13.00 -3.10
CA ALA A 102 15.02 -12.31 -2.70
C ALA A 102 14.97 -10.80 -3.00
N ARG A 103 14.42 -10.40 -4.15
CA ARG A 103 14.18 -8.99 -4.51
C ARG A 103 13.17 -8.32 -3.58
N MET A 104 12.14 -9.05 -3.16
CA MET A 104 11.16 -8.55 -2.20
C MET A 104 11.81 -8.28 -0.84
N ASP A 105 12.63 -9.22 -0.36
CA ASP A 105 13.29 -9.17 0.94
C ASP A 105 14.39 -8.10 1.02
N ALA A 106 15.04 -7.79 -0.10
CA ALA A 106 16.00 -6.68 -0.20
C ALA A 106 15.38 -5.30 0.11
N GLY A 107 14.05 -5.15 -0.07
CA GLY A 107 13.29 -3.98 0.38
C GLY A 107 13.46 -2.69 -0.44
N ASP A 108 14.23 -2.71 -1.52
CA ASP A 108 14.54 -1.56 -2.39
C ASP A 108 13.65 -1.47 -3.65
N HIS A 109 12.64 -2.33 -3.78
CA HIS A 109 11.78 -2.37 -4.95
C HIS A 109 10.62 -1.36 -4.86
N VAL A 110 10.34 -0.71 -5.99
CA VAL A 110 9.15 0.13 -6.16
C VAL A 110 8.21 -0.57 -7.14
N GLY A 111 6.92 -0.62 -6.81
CA GLY A 111 5.92 -1.27 -7.65
C GLY A 111 5.73 -2.76 -7.37
N ARG A 112 5.05 -3.46 -8.28
CA ARG A 112 4.71 -4.88 -8.17
C ARG A 112 5.85 -5.75 -8.71
N ILE A 113 6.10 -6.86 -8.01
CA ILE A 113 6.87 -7.99 -8.53
C ILE A 113 5.86 -8.97 -9.14
N VAL A 114 5.98 -9.24 -10.44
CA VAL A 114 5.04 -10.09 -11.19
C VAL A 114 5.73 -11.42 -11.52
N LEU A 115 4.99 -12.52 -11.36
CA LEU A 115 5.40 -13.83 -11.82
C LEU A 115 4.66 -14.17 -13.11
N THR A 116 5.40 -14.52 -14.17
CA THR A 116 4.81 -15.03 -15.41
C THR A 116 4.63 -16.55 -15.34
N VAL A 117 3.48 -17.03 -15.79
CA VAL A 117 3.13 -18.46 -15.84
C VAL A 117 2.91 -18.82 -17.30
N GLY A 118 3.69 -19.77 -17.83
CA GLY A 118 3.79 -20.08 -19.26
C GLY A 118 5.16 -19.70 -19.84
N ASP A 119 5.47 -20.22 -21.03
CA ASP A 119 6.77 -20.02 -21.68
C ASP A 119 6.84 -18.63 -22.32
N GLY A 120 7.77 -17.78 -21.84
CA GLY A 120 8.26 -16.60 -22.56
C GLY A 120 7.28 -15.44 -22.70
#